data_AF-A0A538PX12-F1
#
_entry.id   AF-A0A538PX12-F1
#
_cell.length_a   1.000
_cell.length_b   1.000
_cell.length_c   1.000
_cell.angle_alpha   90.00
_cell.angle_beta   90.00
_cell.angle_gamma   90.00
#
_symmetry.space_group_name_H-M   'P 1'
#
loop_
_entity.id
_entity.type
_entity.pdbx_description
1 polymer ?
#
loop_
_entity_poly.entity_id
_entity_poly.type
_entity_poly.pdbx_seq_one_letter_code
_entity_poly.pdbx_strand_id
1 'polypeptide(L)'
;MSAAPTIALDHGFTPAAFAPGRYATAIQRTMHGTHDLQVLDEDSTSSFVLELAAGGAATACRGWRYVFRNDGPDIHTEDNYREQQGYRGHYTVVDGVAEAVLDLDSSVCPHVFEGGLVLARASRLTLRCVVAMPSRNGQLTDPVLLCRPHGDKSSELDPYVVEQIISGGWFALGSGNGLRMWLTGRPTGAQEGDDVQAKLRVADAPLTASAWERSF
;
A
#
# COMPACT_ATOMS: atom_id res chain seq x y z
N MET A 1 -23.06 20.21 1.69
CA MET A 1 -22.19 20.12 0.49
C MET A 1 -20.76 20.05 1.00
N SER A 2 -20.07 18.93 0.79
CA SER A 2 -18.68 18.76 1.25
C SER A 2 -17.75 19.49 0.28
N ALA A 3 -16.89 20.37 0.79
CA ALA A 3 -15.92 21.10 -0.01
C ALA A 3 -14.87 20.15 -0.59
N ALA A 4 -14.37 20.45 -1.80
CA ALA A 4 -13.27 19.73 -2.42
C ALA A 4 -11.94 20.09 -1.72
N PRO A 5 -11.08 19.11 -1.40
CA PRO A 5 -9.79 19.35 -0.74
C PRO A 5 -8.87 20.31 -1.50
N THR A 6 -8.11 21.13 -0.78
CA THR A 6 -7.06 22.03 -1.33
C THR A 6 -5.68 21.36 -1.41
N ILE A 7 -5.62 20.02 -1.43
CA ILE A 7 -4.35 19.30 -1.58
C ILE A 7 -4.03 19.20 -3.08
N ALA A 8 -2.87 19.72 -3.46
CA ALA A 8 -2.30 19.46 -4.78
C ALA A 8 -1.93 17.97 -4.86
N LEU A 9 -2.63 17.25 -5.73
CA LEU A 9 -2.28 15.89 -6.13
C LEU A 9 -1.49 15.98 -7.45
N ASP A 10 -0.66 14.99 -7.71
CA ASP A 10 0.08 14.92 -8.97
C ASP A 10 -0.85 14.87 -10.19
N HIS A 11 -0.26 15.16 -11.36
CA HIS A 11 -0.93 15.05 -12.65
C HIS A 11 -1.61 13.68 -12.77
N GLY A 12 -2.94 13.65 -12.83
CA GLY A 12 -3.69 12.40 -12.95
C GLY A 12 -4.75 12.18 -11.88
N PHE A 13 -4.88 13.04 -10.87
CA PHE A 13 -5.94 12.94 -9.87
C PHE A 13 -6.58 14.29 -9.57
N THR A 14 -7.90 14.29 -9.42
CA THR A 14 -8.66 15.44 -8.91
C THR A 14 -9.30 15.07 -7.58
N PRO A 15 -9.19 15.91 -6.54
CA PRO A 15 -9.88 15.68 -5.28
C PRO A 15 -11.40 15.55 -5.47
N ALA A 16 -12.03 14.68 -4.69
CA ALA A 16 -13.46 14.43 -4.68
C ALA A 16 -14.02 14.53 -3.26
N ALA A 17 -15.35 14.55 -3.15
CA ALA A 17 -16.01 14.56 -1.85
C ALA A 17 -15.66 13.29 -1.07
N PHE A 18 -15.26 13.47 0.19
CA PHE A 18 -14.98 12.35 1.08
C PHE A 18 -16.24 11.51 1.32
N ALA A 19 -16.08 10.19 1.32
CA ALA A 19 -17.13 9.24 1.68
C ALA A 19 -16.56 8.21 2.68
N PRO A 20 -17.25 7.95 3.80
CA PRO A 20 -16.95 6.79 4.63
C PRO A 20 -17.16 5.50 3.83
N GLY A 21 -16.42 4.45 4.18
CA GLY A 21 -16.55 3.16 3.54
C GLY A 21 -15.32 2.29 3.69
N ARG A 22 -15.32 1.24 2.89
CA ARG A 22 -14.22 0.29 2.80
C ARG A 22 -13.32 0.62 1.63
N TYR A 23 -12.02 0.67 1.90
CA TYR A 23 -10.97 0.94 0.95
C TYR A 23 -9.89 -0.12 1.04
N ALA A 24 -9.44 -0.67 -0.08
CA ALA A 24 -8.44 -1.73 -0.06
C ALA A 24 -7.48 -1.70 -1.25
N THR A 25 -6.27 -2.19 -1.04
CA THR A 25 -5.31 -2.48 -2.11
C THR A 25 -4.63 -3.82 -1.87
N ALA A 26 -4.24 -4.48 -2.94
CA ALA A 26 -3.31 -5.59 -2.95
C ALA A 26 -2.29 -5.34 -4.07
N ILE A 27 -1.01 -5.45 -3.75
CA ILE A 27 0.10 -5.11 -4.64
C ILE A 27 1.00 -6.32 -4.74
N GLN A 28 1.20 -6.83 -5.95
CA GLN A 28 2.23 -7.82 -6.23
C GLN A 28 3.42 -7.14 -6.90
N ARG A 29 4.63 -7.43 -6.43
CA ARG A 29 5.89 -7.02 -7.06
C ARG A 29 6.64 -8.26 -7.49
N THR A 30 7.10 -8.25 -8.72
CA THR A 30 8.03 -9.26 -9.25
C THR A 30 9.16 -8.50 -9.92
N MET A 31 10.27 -8.36 -9.21
CA MET A 31 11.42 -7.59 -9.66
C MET A 31 12.61 -8.49 -9.95
N HIS A 32 13.37 -8.15 -10.98
CA HIS A 32 14.57 -8.84 -11.40
C HIS A 32 15.61 -7.81 -11.82
N GLY A 33 16.85 -7.99 -11.39
CA GLY A 33 17.97 -7.17 -11.83
C GLY A 33 19.31 -7.77 -11.45
N THR A 34 20.39 -7.08 -11.79
CA THR A 34 21.74 -7.52 -11.48
C THR A 34 22.53 -6.42 -10.77
N HIS A 35 23.48 -6.82 -9.92
CA HIS A 35 24.48 -5.94 -9.32
C HIS A 35 25.83 -6.64 -9.33
N ASP A 36 26.81 -6.11 -10.05
CA ASP A 36 28.10 -6.76 -10.32
C ASP A 36 27.92 -8.18 -10.93
N LEU A 37 28.25 -9.24 -10.18
CA LEU A 37 28.09 -10.64 -10.57
C LEU A 37 26.87 -11.31 -9.89
N GLN A 38 26.03 -10.53 -9.22
CA GLN A 38 24.87 -11.00 -8.48
C GLN A 38 23.59 -10.78 -9.28
N VAL A 39 22.69 -11.75 -9.21
CA VAL A 39 21.31 -11.68 -9.65
C VAL A 39 20.44 -11.42 -8.42
N LEU A 40 19.60 -10.39 -8.51
CA LEU A 40 18.69 -9.97 -7.47
C LEU A 40 17.26 -10.21 -7.94
N ASP A 41 16.52 -11.05 -7.21
CA ASP A 41 15.11 -11.33 -7.45
C ASP A 41 14.28 -10.94 -6.23
N GLU A 42 13.19 -10.20 -6.45
CA GLU A 42 12.17 -9.91 -5.44
C GLU A 42 10.82 -10.46 -5.91
N ASP A 43 10.18 -11.29 -5.08
CA ASP A 43 8.74 -11.57 -5.17
C ASP A 43 8.08 -11.12 -3.88
N SER A 44 7.18 -10.14 -3.98
CA SER A 44 6.46 -9.66 -2.83
C SER A 44 4.99 -9.44 -3.10
N THR A 45 4.17 -9.63 -2.08
CA THR A 45 2.74 -9.31 -2.14
C THR A 45 2.34 -8.61 -0.85
N SER A 46 1.81 -7.41 -0.97
CA SER A 46 1.32 -6.61 0.14
C SER A 46 -0.17 -6.33 -0.01
N SER A 47 -0.90 -6.17 1.09
CA SER A 47 -2.29 -5.73 1.08
C SER A 47 -2.59 -4.80 2.24
N PHE A 48 -3.40 -3.77 1.99
CA PHE A 48 -3.86 -2.84 3.00
C PHE A 48 -5.36 -2.69 2.87
N VAL A 49 -6.09 -2.90 3.97
CA VAL A 49 -7.53 -2.70 4.07
C VAL A 49 -7.79 -1.63 5.13
N LEU A 50 -8.50 -0.58 4.76
CA LEU A 50 -8.94 0.50 5.63
C LEU A 50 -10.47 0.56 5.62
N GLU A 51 -11.07 0.51 6.81
CA GLU A 51 -12.50 0.74 6.99
C GLU A 51 -12.71 2.03 7.76
N LEU A 52 -13.51 2.93 7.19
CA LEU A 52 -13.89 4.22 7.75
C LEU A 52 -15.40 4.22 7.95
N ALA A 53 -15.86 3.98 9.18
CA ALA A 53 -17.28 3.93 9.49
C ALA A 53 -17.91 5.33 9.57
N ALA A 54 -19.16 5.49 9.14
CA ALA A 54 -19.83 6.79 9.13
C ALA A 54 -19.87 7.53 10.49
N GLY A 55 -19.76 6.80 11.61
CA GLY A 55 -19.67 7.36 12.97
C GLY A 55 -18.26 7.82 13.38
N GLY A 56 -17.28 7.83 12.48
CA GLY A 56 -15.91 8.26 12.76
C GLY A 56 -14.99 7.16 13.29
N ALA A 57 -15.47 5.93 13.47
CA ALA A 57 -14.61 4.80 13.83
C ALA A 57 -13.79 4.35 12.62
N ALA A 58 -12.56 3.90 12.86
CA ALA A 58 -11.66 3.39 11.81
C ALA A 58 -10.96 2.10 12.23
N THR A 59 -10.75 1.21 11.28
CA THR A 59 -9.89 0.03 11.45
C THR A 59 -9.03 -0.16 10.21
N ALA A 60 -7.79 -0.61 10.41
CA ALA A 60 -6.91 -1.00 9.32
C ALA A 60 -6.34 -2.39 9.57
N CYS A 61 -6.18 -3.16 8.51
CA CYS A 61 -5.33 -4.35 8.52
C CYS A 61 -4.36 -4.26 7.35
N ARG A 62 -3.08 -4.47 7.64
CA ARG A 62 -2.01 -4.53 6.64
C ARG A 62 -1.36 -5.89 6.70
N GLY A 63 -0.88 -6.37 5.57
CA GLY A 63 -0.10 -7.59 5.51
C GLY A 63 0.85 -7.59 4.34
N TRP A 64 1.96 -8.28 4.50
CA TRP A 64 3.04 -8.31 3.52
C TRP A 64 3.76 -9.64 3.58
N ARG A 65 4.00 -10.24 2.42
CA ARG A 65 5.00 -11.27 2.24
C ARG A 65 6.05 -10.82 1.24
N TYR A 66 7.27 -11.25 1.45
CA TYR A 66 8.41 -10.89 0.65
C TYR A 66 9.41 -12.04 0.63
N VAL A 67 9.91 -12.33 -0.56
CA VAL A 67 11.02 -13.24 -0.80
C VAL A 67 12.04 -12.47 -1.63
N PHE A 68 13.27 -12.40 -1.14
CA PHE A 68 14.38 -11.80 -1.88
C PHE A 68 15.54 -12.75 -1.98
N ARG A 69 16.01 -12.94 -3.21
CA ARG A 69 17.16 -13.76 -3.53
C ARG A 69 18.28 -12.89 -4.03
N ASN A 70 19.47 -13.16 -3.53
CA ASN A 70 20.71 -12.62 -4.04
C ASN A 70 21.64 -13.79 -4.33
N ASP A 71 21.85 -14.04 -5.62
CA ASP A 71 22.62 -15.17 -6.12
C ASP A 71 23.79 -14.69 -6.98
N GLY A 72 25.01 -15.08 -6.62
CA GLY A 72 26.23 -14.81 -7.36
C GLY A 72 27.31 -15.85 -7.04
N PRO A 73 28.53 -15.73 -7.60
CA PRO A 73 29.58 -16.75 -7.44
C PRO A 73 29.95 -17.11 -5.99
N ASP A 74 29.89 -16.14 -5.08
CA ASP A 74 30.30 -16.29 -3.68
C ASP A 74 29.17 -16.00 -2.67
N ILE A 75 27.96 -15.67 -3.14
CA ILE A 75 26.82 -15.25 -2.32
C ILE A 75 25.58 -15.97 -2.81
N HIS A 76 24.91 -16.68 -1.90
CA HIS A 76 23.61 -17.31 -2.13
C HIS A 76 22.77 -17.09 -0.89
N THR A 77 21.96 -16.03 -0.89
CA THR A 77 21.11 -15.68 0.25
C THR A 77 19.65 -15.58 -0.20
N GLU A 78 18.76 -16.11 0.64
CA GLU A 78 17.33 -15.95 0.48
C GLU A 78 16.74 -15.42 1.79
N ASP A 79 16.11 -14.25 1.72
CA ASP A 79 15.37 -13.66 2.82
C ASP A 79 13.88 -13.88 2.60
N ASN A 80 13.25 -14.54 3.57
CA ASN A 80 11.81 -14.76 3.60
C ASN A 80 11.19 -13.96 4.74
N TYR A 81 10.14 -13.22 4.44
CA TYR A 81 9.43 -12.40 5.41
C TYR A 81 7.93 -12.47 5.20
N ARG A 82 7.18 -12.59 6.30
CA ARG A 82 5.71 -12.55 6.31
C ARG A 82 5.24 -11.81 7.55
N GLU A 83 4.33 -10.86 7.36
CA GLU A 83 3.69 -10.15 8.47
C GLU A 83 2.23 -9.82 8.19
N GLN A 84 1.45 -9.70 9.27
CA GLN A 84 0.11 -9.11 9.27
C GLN A 84 -0.11 -8.37 10.58
N GLN A 85 -0.67 -7.16 10.50
CA GLN A 85 -0.90 -6.30 11.65
C GLN A 85 -2.22 -5.53 11.53
N GLY A 86 -3.00 -5.57 12.61
CA GLY A 86 -4.25 -4.83 12.77
C GLY A 86 -4.09 -3.55 13.58
N TYR A 87 -4.94 -2.57 13.28
CA TYR A 87 -5.04 -1.28 13.98
C TYR A 87 -6.49 -0.82 14.11
N ARG A 88 -6.81 -0.14 15.21
CA ARG A 88 -8.13 0.42 15.49
C ARG A 88 -8.02 1.86 15.98
N GLY A 89 -8.98 2.69 15.62
CA GLY A 89 -9.10 4.01 16.20
C GLY A 89 -10.25 4.79 15.58
N HIS A 90 -9.98 6.02 15.19
CA HIS A 90 -10.98 6.95 14.71
C HIS A 90 -10.43 7.82 13.57
N TYR A 91 -11.32 8.49 12.87
CA TYR A 91 -10.96 9.51 11.90
C TYR A 91 -11.86 10.73 12.03
N THR A 92 -11.33 11.87 11.64
CA THR A 92 -12.07 13.11 11.46
C THR A 92 -11.89 13.61 10.04
N VAL A 93 -12.83 14.42 9.55
CA VAL A 93 -12.74 15.01 8.21
C VAL A 93 -12.65 16.52 8.37
N VAL A 94 -11.56 17.10 7.88
CA VAL A 94 -11.32 18.55 7.86
C VAL A 94 -11.00 18.94 6.43
N ASP A 95 -11.77 19.87 5.87
CA ASP A 95 -11.62 20.35 4.49
C ASP A 95 -11.54 19.22 3.44
N GLY A 96 -12.35 18.17 3.61
CA GLY A 96 -12.42 17.02 2.72
C GLY A 96 -11.25 16.02 2.87
N VAL A 97 -10.33 16.25 3.79
CA VAL A 97 -9.23 15.35 4.14
C VAL A 97 -9.63 14.54 5.37
N ALA A 98 -9.58 13.22 5.27
CA ALA A 98 -9.73 12.35 6.43
C ALA A 98 -8.39 12.17 7.14
N GLU A 99 -8.35 12.48 8.42
CA GLU A 99 -7.20 12.21 9.29
C GLU A 99 -7.57 11.05 10.21
N ALA A 100 -6.96 9.88 9.96
CA ALA A 100 -7.19 8.68 10.76
C ALA A 100 -6.05 8.49 11.77
N VAL A 101 -6.42 8.29 13.04
CA VAL A 101 -5.50 7.94 14.13
C VAL A 101 -5.84 6.53 14.58
N LEU A 102 -4.88 5.63 14.43
CA LEU A 102 -5.07 4.19 14.56
C LEU A 102 -4.01 3.62 15.50
N ASP A 103 -4.41 3.03 16.62
CA ASP A 103 -3.52 2.34 17.55
C ASP A 103 -3.45 0.85 17.22
N LEU A 104 -2.32 0.22 17.53
CA LEU A 104 -2.10 -1.20 17.33
C LEU A 104 -3.20 -2.03 18.02
N ASP A 105 -3.87 -2.90 17.26
CA ASP A 105 -4.95 -3.75 17.79
C ASP A 105 -4.99 -5.08 17.04
N SER A 106 -4.51 -6.13 17.71
CA SER A 106 -4.50 -7.51 17.18
C SER A 106 -5.88 -8.18 17.11
N SER A 107 -6.94 -7.53 17.60
CA SER A 107 -8.32 -8.01 17.43
C SER A 107 -8.89 -7.70 16.05
N VAL A 108 -8.28 -6.77 15.30
CA VAL A 108 -8.77 -6.34 13.97
C VAL A 108 -8.45 -7.38 12.91
N CYS A 109 -7.27 -8.00 12.97
CA CYS A 109 -6.91 -9.15 12.16
C CYS A 109 -5.81 -9.97 12.86
N PRO A 110 -5.68 -11.27 12.55
CA PRO A 110 -4.64 -12.11 13.14
C PRO A 110 -3.25 -11.49 12.98
N HIS A 111 -2.49 -11.41 14.08
CA HIS A 111 -1.10 -10.99 13.98
C HIS A 111 -0.26 -12.16 13.45
N VAL A 112 0.49 -11.91 12.37
CA VAL A 112 1.43 -12.87 11.76
C VAL A 112 2.81 -12.22 11.74
N PHE A 113 3.84 -12.98 12.08
CA PHE A 113 5.24 -12.55 11.94
C PHE A 113 6.13 -13.77 11.75
N GLU A 114 6.77 -13.86 10.59
CA GLU A 114 7.75 -14.89 10.23
C GLU A 114 8.91 -14.23 9.48
N GLY A 115 10.15 -14.63 9.77
CA GLY A 115 11.35 -14.12 9.10
C GLY A 115 12.29 -13.31 10.01
N GLY A 116 13.48 -13.00 9.50
CA GLY A 116 14.55 -12.29 10.22
C GLY A 116 14.57 -10.78 10.03
N LEU A 117 13.70 -10.23 9.17
CA LEU A 117 13.66 -8.81 8.87
C LEU A 117 13.07 -8.01 10.05
N VAL A 118 13.92 -7.22 10.71
CA VAL A 118 13.51 -6.37 11.83
C VAL A 118 13.02 -5.03 11.28
N LEU A 119 11.71 -4.93 11.07
CA LEU A 119 11.07 -3.66 10.71
C LEU A 119 10.51 -2.97 11.95
N ALA A 120 10.76 -1.66 12.03
CA ALA A 120 10.10 -0.80 13.01
C ALA A 120 8.59 -0.81 12.71
N ARG A 121 7.80 -1.20 13.72
CA ARG A 121 6.33 -1.22 13.65
C ARG A 121 5.83 -0.07 14.49
N ALA A 122 5.00 0.79 13.91
CA ALA A 122 4.45 1.86 14.70
C ALA A 122 3.39 1.30 15.64
N SER A 123 3.46 1.66 16.93
CA SER A 123 2.38 1.40 17.88
C SER A 123 1.12 2.23 17.53
N ARG A 124 1.29 3.27 16.71
CA ARG A 124 0.25 4.17 16.23
C ARG A 124 0.53 4.59 14.79
N LEU A 125 -0.47 4.46 13.93
CA LEU A 125 -0.51 5.02 12.60
C LEU A 125 -1.37 6.28 12.60
N THR A 126 -0.81 7.38 12.08
CA THR A 126 -1.61 8.55 11.73
C THR A 126 -1.58 8.69 10.21
N LEU A 127 -2.75 8.62 9.57
CA LEU A 127 -2.89 8.69 8.12
C LEU A 127 -3.63 9.95 7.72
N ARG A 128 -3.15 10.61 6.67
CA ARG A 128 -3.90 11.63 5.93
C ARG A 128 -4.40 11.01 4.64
N CYS A 129 -5.71 11.05 4.44
CA CYS A 129 -6.36 10.41 3.32
C CYS A 129 -7.28 11.38 2.56
N VAL A 130 -7.26 11.29 1.24
CA VAL A 130 -8.07 12.10 0.32
C VAL A 130 -8.75 11.19 -0.67
N VAL A 131 -10.07 11.37 -0.85
CA VAL A 131 -10.76 10.72 -1.97
C VAL A 131 -10.42 11.49 -3.24
N ALA A 132 -9.96 10.78 -4.25
CA ALA A 132 -9.61 11.34 -5.55
C ALA A 132 -10.26 10.57 -6.69
N MET A 133 -10.65 11.31 -7.72
CA MET A 133 -11.02 10.76 -9.01
C MET A 133 -9.81 10.74 -9.93
N PRO A 134 -9.52 9.61 -10.58
CA PRO A 134 -8.48 9.52 -11.59
C PRO A 134 -8.86 10.37 -12.82
N SER A 135 -7.94 11.23 -13.22
CA SER A 135 -8.02 12.06 -14.42
C SER A 135 -7.49 11.28 -15.63
N ARG A 136 -8.39 10.86 -16.52
CA ARG A 136 -8.12 10.60 -17.96
C ARG A 136 -7.33 9.38 -18.43
N ASN A 137 -6.81 8.48 -17.58
CA ASN A 137 -6.05 7.32 -18.09
C ASN A 137 -6.82 5.99 -18.22
N GLY A 138 -8.13 5.96 -17.93
CA GLY A 138 -9.01 4.81 -18.21
C GLY A 138 -8.75 3.53 -17.41
N GLN A 139 -7.61 3.40 -16.72
CA GLN A 139 -7.28 2.25 -15.88
C GLN A 139 -8.06 2.24 -14.55
N LEU A 140 -8.51 3.41 -14.09
CA LEU A 140 -9.37 3.59 -12.93
C LEU A 140 -10.58 4.43 -13.34
N THR A 141 -11.77 3.89 -13.13
CA THR A 141 -13.05 4.60 -13.32
C THR A 141 -13.70 4.97 -11.99
N ASP A 142 -13.30 4.29 -10.91
CA ASP A 142 -13.89 4.45 -9.59
C ASP A 142 -13.05 5.37 -8.69
N PRO A 143 -13.68 6.03 -7.68
CA PRO A 143 -12.96 6.80 -6.70
C PRO A 143 -11.94 5.95 -5.94
N VAL A 144 -10.76 6.52 -5.72
CA VAL A 144 -9.72 5.95 -4.87
C VAL A 144 -9.51 6.81 -3.63
N LEU A 145 -9.15 6.17 -2.52
CA LEU A 145 -8.65 6.84 -1.33
C LEU A 145 -7.13 6.81 -1.39
N LEU A 146 -6.54 8.00 -1.56
CA LEU A 146 -5.10 8.20 -1.48
C LEU A 146 -4.76 8.45 -0.03
N CYS A 147 -3.88 7.66 0.58
CA CYS A 147 -3.43 7.83 1.95
C CYS A 147 -1.92 8.01 2.03
N ARG A 148 -1.43 8.71 3.05
CA ARG A 148 -0.02 8.79 3.41
C ARG A 148 0.17 8.93 4.93
N PRO A 149 1.33 8.56 5.50
CA PRO A 149 1.66 8.89 6.88
C PRO A 149 1.53 10.40 7.15
N HIS A 150 1.04 10.77 8.32
CA HIS A 150 1.06 12.11 8.86
C HIS A 150 2.09 12.17 9.99
N GLY A 151 3.23 12.83 9.76
CA GLY A 151 4.34 12.93 10.71
C GLY A 151 5.56 12.13 10.25
N ASP A 152 6.23 11.46 11.17
CA ASP A 152 7.43 10.67 10.87
C ASP A 152 7.11 9.54 9.89
N LYS A 153 7.97 9.37 8.89
CA LYS A 153 7.82 8.32 7.88
C LYS A 153 7.97 6.96 8.56
N SER A 154 6.91 6.15 8.55
CA SER A 154 6.99 4.75 8.94
C SER A 154 7.37 3.91 7.73
N SER A 155 8.53 3.24 7.78
CA SER A 155 8.96 2.31 6.72
C SER A 155 8.03 1.11 6.59
N GLU A 156 7.20 0.83 7.60
CA GLU A 156 6.20 -0.24 7.54
C GLU A 156 5.15 -0.02 6.44
N LEU A 157 5.01 1.21 5.91
CA LEU A 157 4.08 1.52 4.82
C LEU A 157 4.73 1.53 3.43
N ASP A 158 6.06 1.44 3.34
CA ASP A 158 6.77 1.44 2.05
C ASP A 158 6.29 0.34 1.08
N PRO A 159 5.92 -0.89 1.52
CA PRO A 159 5.40 -1.92 0.62
C PRO A 159 4.11 -1.54 -0.12
N TYR A 160 3.37 -0.55 0.37
CA TYR A 160 2.10 -0.11 -0.20
C TYR A 160 2.23 1.11 -1.10
N VAL A 161 3.38 1.79 -1.09
CA VAL A 161 3.64 2.98 -1.90
C VAL A 161 4.05 2.59 -3.31
N VAL A 162 3.35 3.12 -4.31
CA VAL A 162 3.63 2.88 -5.74
C VAL A 162 3.81 4.23 -6.44
N GLU A 163 5.05 4.71 -6.46
CA GLU A 163 5.43 6.03 -6.99
C GLU A 163 5.09 6.19 -8.48
N GLN A 164 4.96 5.08 -9.24
CA GLN A 164 4.53 5.08 -10.64
C GLN A 164 3.04 5.42 -10.82
N ILE A 165 2.22 5.31 -9.76
CA ILE A 165 0.80 5.67 -9.78
C ILE A 165 0.60 7.07 -9.22
N ILE A 166 1.20 7.34 -8.07
CA ILE A 166 1.15 8.64 -7.40
C ILE A 166 2.44 8.86 -6.63
N SER A 167 3.05 10.04 -6.80
CA SER A 167 4.33 10.33 -6.15
C SER A 167 4.17 10.92 -4.75
N GLY A 168 5.26 10.99 -4.01
CA GLY A 168 5.30 11.73 -2.73
C GLY A 168 4.82 10.92 -1.54
N GLY A 169 5.01 9.60 -1.58
CA GLY A 169 4.70 8.70 -0.47
C GLY A 169 3.22 8.43 -0.24
N TRP A 170 2.37 8.73 -1.23
CA TRP A 170 0.97 8.32 -1.21
C TRP A 170 0.83 6.88 -1.65
N PHE A 171 -0.12 6.16 -1.05
CA PHE A 171 -0.58 4.86 -1.51
C PHE A 171 -2.08 4.91 -1.82
N ALA A 172 -2.48 4.23 -2.89
CA ALA A 172 -3.85 4.25 -3.38
C ALA A 172 -4.63 3.01 -2.93
N LEU A 173 -5.81 3.24 -2.38
CA LEU A 173 -6.77 2.23 -1.95
C LEU A 173 -8.06 2.37 -2.78
N GLY A 174 -8.54 1.28 -3.37
CA GLY A 174 -9.80 1.29 -4.12
C GLY A 174 -11.00 1.23 -3.21
N SER A 175 -12.06 1.95 -3.57
CA SER A 175 -13.36 1.78 -2.92
C SER A 175 -13.97 0.41 -3.22
N GLY A 176 -14.86 -0.06 -2.34
CA GLY A 176 -15.64 -1.27 -2.54
C GLY A 176 -14.76 -2.54 -2.60
N ASN A 177 -14.57 -3.07 -3.81
CA ASN A 177 -13.77 -4.28 -4.02
C ASN A 177 -12.27 -4.07 -3.76
N GLY A 178 -11.78 -2.83 -3.90
CA GLY A 178 -10.36 -2.51 -3.78
C GLY A 178 -9.61 -2.52 -5.11
N LEU A 179 -8.30 -2.22 -5.04
CA LEU A 179 -7.39 -2.22 -6.19
C LEU A 179 -6.41 -3.38 -6.15
N ARG A 180 -6.18 -4.00 -7.30
CA ARG A 180 -5.04 -4.88 -7.53
C ARG A 180 -4.01 -4.15 -8.36
N MET A 181 -2.76 -4.24 -7.95
CA MET A 181 -1.62 -3.66 -8.64
C MET A 181 -0.55 -4.72 -8.85
N TRP A 182 0.09 -4.67 -10.02
CA TRP A 182 1.23 -5.49 -10.38
C TRP A 182 2.37 -4.56 -10.74
N LEU A 183 3.53 -4.81 -10.14
CA LEU A 183 4.75 -4.11 -10.47
C LEU A 183 5.78 -5.10 -10.97
N THR A 184 6.44 -4.73 -12.06
CA THR A 184 7.59 -5.45 -12.62
C THR A 184 8.71 -4.48 -12.88
N GLY A 185 9.96 -4.92 -12.80
CA GLY A 185 11.12 -4.09 -13.08
C GLY A 185 12.32 -4.50 -12.24
N ARG A 186 13.23 -3.56 -12.00
CA ARG A 186 14.44 -3.77 -11.18
C ARG A 186 14.20 -3.56 -9.69
N PRO A 187 14.77 -4.41 -8.81
CA PRO A 187 14.70 -4.22 -7.37
C PRO A 187 15.60 -3.06 -6.94
N THR A 188 15.38 -2.56 -5.72
CA THR A 188 16.25 -1.55 -5.13
C THR A 188 17.66 -2.12 -4.96
N GLY A 189 18.67 -1.38 -5.43
CA GLY A 189 20.07 -1.81 -5.35
C GLY A 189 20.58 -2.59 -6.56
N ALA A 190 19.75 -2.93 -7.55
CA ALA A 190 20.24 -3.42 -8.83
C ALA A 190 20.84 -2.28 -9.68
N GLN A 191 21.94 -2.56 -10.37
CA GLN A 191 22.57 -1.65 -11.34
C GLN A 191 21.94 -1.79 -12.73
N GLU A 192 21.57 -3.02 -13.14
CA GLU A 192 20.89 -3.31 -14.40
C GLU A 192 19.52 -3.97 -14.17
N GLY A 193 18.63 -3.81 -15.15
CA GLY A 193 17.26 -4.33 -15.14
C GLY A 193 16.28 -3.34 -15.74
N ASP A 194 15.04 -3.79 -15.95
CA ASP A 194 13.98 -2.96 -16.53
C ASP A 194 13.53 -1.85 -15.56
N ASP A 195 13.15 -0.69 -16.10
CA ASP A 195 12.50 0.33 -15.28
C ASP A 195 11.17 -0.18 -14.74
N VAL A 196 10.84 0.22 -13.51
CA VAL A 196 9.63 -0.22 -12.82
C VAL A 196 8.39 0.20 -13.61
N GLN A 197 7.61 -0.80 -14.03
CA GLN A 197 6.30 -0.67 -14.65
C GLN A 197 5.23 -1.02 -13.64
N ALA A 198 4.14 -0.26 -13.64
CA ALA A 198 2.96 -0.55 -12.82
C ALA A 198 1.74 -0.79 -13.71
N LYS A 199 1.01 -1.86 -13.41
CA LYS A 199 -0.32 -2.14 -13.95
C LYS A 199 -1.29 -2.21 -12.78
N LEU A 200 -2.50 -1.71 -12.98
CA LEU A 200 -3.54 -1.72 -11.96
C LEU A 200 -4.90 -2.08 -12.54
N ARG A 201 -5.78 -2.61 -11.69
CA ARG A 201 -7.20 -2.83 -12.00
C ARG A 201 -8.05 -2.82 -10.73
N VAL A 202 -9.35 -2.57 -10.88
CA VAL A 202 -10.33 -2.81 -9.82
C VAL A 202 -10.45 -4.32 -9.58
N ALA A 203 -10.47 -4.74 -8.32
CA ALA A 203 -10.59 -6.15 -7.98
C ALA A 203 -11.97 -6.70 -8.35
N ASP A 204 -12.01 -7.94 -8.86
CA ASP A 204 -13.26 -8.60 -9.28
C ASP A 204 -14.17 -8.96 -8.09
N ALA A 205 -13.58 -9.06 -6.90
CA ALA A 205 -14.26 -9.31 -5.63
C ALA A 205 -13.58 -8.51 -4.50
N PRO A 206 -14.26 -8.30 -3.37
CA PRO A 206 -13.68 -7.62 -2.22
C PRO A 206 -12.36 -8.25 -1.76
N LEU A 207 -11.27 -7.46 -1.83
CA LEU A 207 -9.97 -7.86 -1.31
C LEU A 207 -10.04 -8.03 0.20
N THR A 208 -9.63 -9.17 0.74
CA THR A 208 -9.60 -9.43 2.19
C THR A 208 -8.29 -8.97 2.82
N ALA A 209 -8.26 -8.94 4.16
CA ALA A 209 -7.03 -8.72 4.92
C ALA A 209 -5.93 -9.76 4.63
N SER A 210 -6.29 -10.94 4.12
CA SER A 210 -5.37 -12.02 3.77
C SER A 210 -4.92 -12.01 2.30
N ALA A 211 -5.25 -10.97 1.53
CA ALA A 211 -4.90 -10.90 0.10
C ALA A 211 -3.38 -10.93 -0.15
N TRP A 212 -2.57 -10.55 0.84
CA TRP A 212 -1.11 -10.63 0.78
C TRP A 212 -0.57 -12.07 0.80
N GLU A 213 -1.34 -13.07 1.25
CA GLU A 213 -0.83 -14.43 1.46
C GLU A 213 -0.43 -15.14 0.15
N ARG A 214 -0.93 -14.68 -1.02
CA ARG A 214 -0.74 -15.34 -2.31
C ARG A 214 -0.53 -14.33 -3.44
N SER A 215 0.33 -14.68 -4.42
CA SER A 215 0.43 -13.99 -5.71
C SER A 215 -0.90 -14.09 -6.48
N PHE A 216 -1.11 -13.18 -7.41
CA PHE A 216 -2.32 -13.09 -8.22
C PHE A 216 -2.15 -12.47 -9.61
#